data_AF-A0A529X4M4-F1
#
_entry.id   AF-A0A529X4M4-F1
#
_cell.length_a   1.000
_cell.length_b   1.000
_cell.length_c   1.000
_cell.angle_alpha   90.00
_cell.angle_beta   90.00
_cell.angle_gamma   90.00
#
_symmetry.space_group_name_H-M   'P 1'
#
loop_
_entity.id
_entity.type
_entity.pdbx_description
1 polymer ?
#
loop_
_entity_poly.entity_id
_entity_poly.type
_entity_poly.pdbx_seq_one_letter_code
_entity_poly.pdbx_strand_id
1 'polypeptide(L)'
;LLYLAEGAFGLPVFQGTPEKGIGIAYMLGSTGGYLAGFVVMAAIAGWAADRGWDRSPFKLFGAMLTAEVVMMAMGFAWLAMLIGPEKSWQFGVLPFIAGDLIKVALAASLVPAVWALLKRG
;
A
#
# COMPACT_ATOMS: atom_id res chain seq x y z
N LEU A 1 0.40 7.09 9.74
CA LEU A 1 -0.71 7.97 10.18
C LEU A 1 -0.46 9.43 9.84
N LEU A 2 0.74 9.99 10.07
CA LEU A 2 1.06 11.38 9.71
C LEU A 2 0.74 11.72 8.24
N TYR A 3 1.13 10.86 7.30
CA TYR A 3 0.78 10.97 5.88
C TYR A 3 -0.72 11.21 5.60
N LEU A 4 -1.59 10.48 6.31
CA LEU A 4 -3.04 10.63 6.18
C LEU A 4 -3.54 11.91 6.84
N ALA A 5 -2.95 12.31 7.96
CA ALA A 5 -3.29 13.55 8.65
C ALA A 5 -2.93 14.76 7.77
N GLU A 6 -1.75 14.78 7.17
CA GLU A 6 -1.32 15.82 6.21
C GLU A 6 -2.32 15.95 5.06
N GLY A 7 -2.69 14.82 4.45
CA GLY A 7 -3.69 14.81 3.40
C GLY A 7 -5.09 15.24 3.87
N ALA A 8 -5.50 14.88 5.09
CA ALA A 8 -6.77 15.31 5.68
C ALA A 8 -6.82 16.83 5.92
N PHE A 9 -5.69 17.44 6.32
CA PHE A 9 -5.51 18.88 6.43
C PHE A 9 -5.45 19.61 5.06
N GLY A 10 -5.54 18.88 3.96
CA GLY A 10 -5.62 19.44 2.61
C GLY A 10 -4.26 19.67 1.95
N LEU A 11 -3.17 19.17 2.53
CA LEU A 11 -1.85 19.22 1.88
C LEU A 11 -1.84 18.27 0.67
N PRO A 12 -1.18 18.64 -0.45
CA PRO A 12 -1.17 17.85 -1.68
C PRO A 12 -0.15 16.70 -1.62
N VAL A 13 -0.33 15.78 -0.67
CA VAL A 13 0.57 14.63 -0.44
C VAL A 13 0.07 13.34 -1.09
N PHE A 14 -1.20 13.28 -1.49
CA PHE A 14 -1.78 12.11 -2.15
C PHE A 14 -1.48 12.12 -3.66
N GLN A 15 -1.65 10.97 -4.30
CA GLN A 15 -1.35 10.84 -5.73
C GLN A 15 -2.28 11.72 -6.58
N GLY A 16 -1.70 12.54 -7.44
CA GLY A 16 -2.42 13.38 -8.39
C GLY A 16 -3.19 14.54 -7.76
N THR A 17 -2.82 14.94 -6.54
CA THR A 17 -3.35 16.14 -5.89
C THR A 17 -2.45 17.36 -6.21
N PRO A 18 -3.02 18.55 -6.38
CA PRO A 18 -4.42 18.93 -6.08
C PRO A 18 -5.44 18.65 -7.20
N GLU A 19 -5.02 18.27 -8.40
CA GLU A 19 -5.86 18.20 -9.60
C GLU A 19 -7.01 17.18 -9.47
N LYS A 20 -6.78 16.09 -8.74
CA LYS A 20 -7.78 15.04 -8.46
C LYS A 20 -8.53 15.23 -7.13
N GLY A 21 -8.37 16.39 -6.49
CA GLY A 21 -8.98 16.72 -5.19
C GLY A 21 -7.96 16.74 -4.04
N ILE A 22 -8.39 17.21 -2.87
CA ILE A 22 -7.56 17.32 -1.65
C ILE A 22 -8.43 17.06 -0.40
N GLY A 23 -7.79 16.90 0.76
CA GLY A 23 -8.50 16.89 2.04
C GLY A 23 -9.31 15.61 2.29
N ILE A 24 -10.21 15.70 3.27
CA ILE A 24 -11.14 14.62 3.63
C ILE A 24 -12.01 14.20 2.43
N ALA A 25 -12.37 15.12 1.53
CA ALA A 25 -13.14 14.80 0.34
C ALA A 25 -12.41 13.81 -0.58
N TYR A 26 -11.10 13.99 -0.78
CA TYR A 26 -10.27 13.00 -1.49
C TYR A 26 -10.27 11.66 -0.75
N MET A 27 -10.12 11.68 0.57
CA MET A 27 -10.07 10.48 1.39
C MET A 27 -11.38 9.69 1.45
N LEU A 28 -12.52 10.35 1.24
CA LEU A 28 -13.84 9.70 1.16
C LEU A 28 -14.26 9.39 -0.29
N GLY A 29 -13.43 9.74 -1.27
CA GLY A 29 -13.65 9.46 -2.69
C GLY A 29 -13.27 8.03 -3.08
N SER A 30 -12.92 7.83 -4.36
CA SER A 30 -12.58 6.52 -4.91
C SER A 30 -11.30 5.88 -4.32
N THR A 31 -10.46 6.67 -3.65
CA THR A 31 -9.18 6.21 -3.08
C THR A 31 -9.26 5.84 -1.60
N GLY A 32 -10.39 6.09 -0.92
CA GLY A 32 -10.51 5.96 0.53
C GLY A 32 -10.19 4.57 1.08
N GLY A 33 -10.70 3.52 0.44
CA GLY A 33 -10.40 2.14 0.84
C GLY A 33 -8.92 1.78 0.72
N TYR A 34 -8.22 2.31 -0.28
CA TYR A 34 -6.78 2.11 -0.46
C TYR A 34 -5.98 2.86 0.62
N LEU A 35 -6.39 4.09 0.95
CA LEU A 35 -5.77 4.88 2.02
C LEU A 35 -5.91 4.21 3.39
N ALA A 36 -7.08 3.66 3.69
CA ALA A 36 -7.28 2.84 4.89
C ALA A 36 -6.46 1.54 4.82
N GLY A 37 -6.43 0.89 3.67
CA GLY A 37 -5.61 -0.30 3.40
C GLY A 37 -4.12 -0.06 3.61
N PHE A 38 -3.60 1.12 3.27
CA PHE A 38 -2.20 1.48 3.52
C PHE A 38 -1.86 1.52 5.01
N VAL A 39 -2.79 1.88 5.89
CA VAL A 39 -2.58 1.81 7.34
C VAL A 39 -2.39 0.36 7.78
N VAL A 40 -3.25 -0.54 7.29
CA VAL A 40 -3.18 -1.97 7.61
C VAL A 40 -1.91 -2.59 7.02
N MET A 41 -1.56 -2.24 5.79
CA MET A 41 -0.32 -2.65 5.15
C MET A 41 0.90 -2.22 5.97
N ALA A 42 0.96 -0.96 6.42
CA ALA A 42 2.05 -0.47 7.25
C ALA A 42 2.14 -1.22 8.59
N ALA A 43 1.01 -1.57 9.20
CA ALA A 43 0.97 -2.37 10.42
C ALA A 43 1.51 -3.81 10.20
N ILE A 44 1.10 -4.47 9.11
CA ILE A 44 1.61 -5.80 8.74
C ILE A 44 3.12 -5.75 8.46
N ALA A 45 3.57 -4.73 7.72
CA ALA A 45 4.97 -4.52 7.41
C ALA A 45 5.82 -4.31 8.68
N GLY A 46 5.37 -3.43 9.58
CA GLY A 46 6.03 -3.19 10.86
C GLY A 46 6.11 -4.45 11.73
N TRP A 47 4.99 -5.17 11.86
CA TRP A 47 4.93 -6.43 12.60
C TRP A 47 5.91 -7.50 12.07
N ALA A 48 6.09 -7.56 10.75
CA ALA A 48 7.04 -8.47 10.11
C ALA A 48 8.49 -8.02 10.33
N ALA A 49 8.76 -6.72 10.25
CA ALA A 49 10.07 -6.13 10.54
C ALA A 49 10.50 -6.36 11.99
N ASP A 50 9.58 -6.21 12.96
CA ASP A 50 9.84 -6.49 14.38
C ASP A 50 10.25 -7.94 14.65
N ARG A 51 9.81 -8.88 13.78
CA ARG A 51 10.20 -10.30 13.82
C ARG A 51 11.46 -10.61 13.01
N GLY A 52 12.06 -9.59 12.41
CA GLY A 52 13.24 -9.70 11.58
C GLY A 52 13.02 -10.40 10.24
N TRP A 53 11.77 -10.41 9.74
CA TRP A 53 11.46 -11.01 8.44
C TRP A 53 12.07 -10.21 7.29
N ASP A 54 12.33 -8.93 7.51
CA ASP A 54 13.07 -8.02 6.63
C ASP A 54 14.50 -8.46 6.30
N ARG A 55 15.05 -9.44 7.03
CA ARG A 55 16.36 -10.07 6.76
C ARG A 55 16.29 -11.30 5.85
N SER A 56 15.09 -11.76 5.49
CA SER A 56 14.87 -12.96 4.68
C SER A 56 13.99 -12.62 3.47
N PRO A 57 14.49 -12.77 2.23
CA PRO A 57 13.71 -12.45 1.03
C PRO A 57 12.34 -13.14 0.98
N PHE A 58 12.28 -14.44 1.31
CA PHE A 58 11.04 -15.20 1.25
C PHE A 58 10.03 -14.78 2.33
N LYS A 59 10.49 -14.49 3.56
CA LYS A 59 9.59 -14.05 4.63
C LYS A 59 9.07 -12.63 4.36
N LEU A 60 9.94 -11.74 3.91
CA LEU A 60 9.56 -10.38 3.54
C LEU A 60 8.60 -10.38 2.34
N PHE A 61 8.88 -11.19 1.31
CA PHE A 61 7.97 -11.36 0.17
C PHE A 61 6.58 -11.80 0.61
N GLY A 62 6.47 -12.83 1.46
CA GLY A 62 5.19 -13.32 1.95
C GLY A 62 4.42 -12.27 2.77
N ALA A 63 5.11 -11.54 3.65
CA ALA A 63 4.51 -10.46 4.43
C ALA A 63 4.03 -9.31 3.55
N MET A 64 4.86 -8.85 2.61
CA MET A 64 4.53 -7.75 1.71
C MET A 64 3.40 -8.12 0.75
N LEU A 65 3.41 -9.34 0.20
CA LEU A 65 2.32 -9.83 -0.66
C LEU A 65 1.00 -9.90 0.11
N THR A 66 1.03 -10.36 1.37
CA THR A 66 -0.17 -10.40 2.22
C THR A 66 -0.67 -9.00 2.52
N ALA A 67 0.23 -8.08 2.85
CA ALA A 67 -0.11 -6.68 3.10
C ALA A 67 -0.74 -6.00 1.86
N GLU A 68 -0.20 -6.29 0.67
CA GLU A 68 -0.72 -5.84 -0.61
C GLU A 68 -2.12 -6.38 -0.88
N VAL A 69 -2.35 -7.68 -0.71
CA VAL A 69 -3.66 -8.31 -0.91
C VAL A 69 -4.70 -7.71 0.02
N VAL A 70 -4.36 -7.48 1.29
CA VAL A 70 -5.28 -6.87 2.26
C VAL A 70 -5.62 -5.42 1.87
N MET A 71 -4.61 -4.62 1.52
CA MET A 71 -4.80 -3.24 1.06
C MET A 71 -5.69 -3.19 -0.19
N MET A 72 -5.40 -4.07 -1.16
CA MET A 72 -6.15 -4.15 -2.42
C MET A 72 -7.59 -4.63 -2.21
N ALA A 73 -7.81 -5.58 -1.29
CA ALA A 73 -9.15 -6.03 -0.93
C ALA A 73 -9.98 -4.91 -0.28
N MET A 74 -9.37 -4.10 0.60
CA MET A 74 -10.03 -2.93 1.20
C MET A 74 -10.36 -1.86 0.17
N GLY A 75 -9.42 -1.56 -0.73
CA GLY A 75 -9.62 -0.66 -1.86
C GLY A 75 -10.76 -1.13 -2.78
N PHE A 76 -10.73 -2.39 -3.17
CA PHE A 76 -11.76 -3.03 -3.99
C PHE A 76 -13.14 -2.97 -3.32
N ALA A 77 -13.25 -3.36 -2.05
CA ALA A 77 -14.52 -3.39 -1.33
C ALA A 77 -15.14 -1.99 -1.22
N TRP A 78 -14.31 -0.98 -0.91
CA TRP A 78 -14.72 0.42 -0.88
C TRP A 78 -15.22 0.89 -2.24
N LEU A 79 -14.40 0.71 -3.28
CA LEU A 79 -14.69 1.19 -4.61
C LEU A 79 -15.89 0.45 -5.23
N ALA A 80 -16.08 -0.83 -4.90
CA ALA A 80 -17.23 -1.62 -5.32
C ALA A 80 -18.55 -1.06 -4.77
N MET A 81 -18.55 -0.50 -3.56
CA MET A 81 -19.74 0.19 -3.02
C MET A 81 -20.06 1.50 -3.76
N LEU A 82 -19.06 2.14 -4.38
CA LEU A 82 -19.23 3.42 -5.07
C LEU A 82 -19.61 3.24 -6.55
N ILE A 83 -18.97 2.31 -7.26
CA ILE A 83 -19.08 2.19 -8.72
C ILE A 83 -19.44 0.77 -9.21
N GLY A 84 -19.69 -0.16 -8.29
CA GLY A 84 -20.00 -1.56 -8.57
C GLY A 84 -18.75 -2.45 -8.67
N PRO A 85 -18.88 -3.77 -8.42
CA PRO A 85 -17.75 -4.70 -8.33
C PRO A 85 -17.01 -4.87 -9.65
N GLU A 86 -17.71 -4.88 -10.79
CA GLU A 86 -17.10 -5.04 -12.11
C GLU A 86 -16.14 -3.88 -12.43
N LYS A 87 -16.60 -2.64 -12.25
CA LYS A 87 -15.76 -1.45 -12.45
C LYS A 87 -14.66 -1.35 -11.40
N SER A 88 -14.94 -1.72 -10.16
CA SER A 88 -13.94 -1.78 -9.10
C SER A 88 -12.80 -2.74 -9.44
N TRP A 89 -13.11 -3.90 -10.02
CA TRP A 89 -12.09 -4.83 -10.51
C TRP A 89 -11.28 -4.24 -11.66
N GLN A 90 -11.97 -3.73 -12.70
CA GLN A 90 -11.35 -3.23 -13.92
C GLN A 90 -10.46 -2.00 -13.67
N PHE A 91 -10.87 -1.06 -12.82
CA PHE A 91 -10.15 0.19 -12.60
C PHE A 91 -9.39 0.24 -11.28
N GLY A 92 -9.79 -0.57 -10.31
CA GLY A 92 -9.25 -0.54 -8.95
C GLY A 92 -8.30 -1.69 -8.61
N VAL A 93 -8.26 -2.78 -9.39
CA VAL A 93 -7.40 -3.93 -9.09
C VAL A 93 -6.51 -4.27 -10.28
N LEU A 94 -7.12 -4.60 -11.41
CA LEU A 94 -6.43 -5.10 -12.60
C LEU A 94 -5.19 -4.27 -13.05
N PRO A 95 -5.24 -2.92 -13.09
CA PRO A 95 -4.07 -2.13 -13.53
C PRO A 95 -2.92 -2.13 -12.52
N PHE A 96 -3.15 -2.50 -11.26
CA PHE A 96 -2.16 -2.43 -10.20
C PHE A 96 -1.39 -3.75 -10.00
N ILE A 97 -2.02 -4.90 -10.30
CA ILE A 97 -1.45 -6.25 -10.04
C ILE A 97 0.01 -6.37 -10.51
N ALA A 98 0.29 -6.06 -11.77
CA ALA A 98 1.63 -6.23 -12.33
C ALA A 98 2.66 -5.32 -11.64
N GLY A 99 2.30 -4.05 -11.42
CA GLY A 99 3.15 -3.09 -10.74
C GLY A 99 3.43 -3.47 -9.30
N ASP A 100 2.42 -3.96 -8.59
CA ASP A 100 2.54 -4.30 -7.18
C ASP A 100 3.35 -5.59 -6.97
N LEU A 101 3.19 -6.59 -7.83
CA LEU A 101 4.04 -7.78 -7.80
C LEU A 101 5.52 -7.42 -8.02
N ILE A 102 5.81 -6.50 -8.95
CA ILE A 102 7.16 -6.00 -9.17
C ILE A 102 7.67 -5.27 -7.92
N LYS A 103 6.88 -4.37 -7.32
CA LYS A 103 7.26 -3.67 -6.08
C LYS A 103 7.56 -4.63 -4.94
N VAL A 104 6.71 -5.65 -4.74
CA VAL A 104 6.87 -6.66 -3.69
C VAL A 104 8.16 -7.46 -3.92
N ALA A 105 8.44 -7.88 -5.16
CA ALA A 105 9.67 -8.59 -5.50
C ALA A 105 10.92 -7.72 -5.30
N LEU A 106 10.85 -6.43 -5.64
CA LEU A 106 11.94 -5.47 -5.42
C LEU A 106 12.17 -5.22 -3.93
N ALA A 107 11.11 -5.00 -3.14
CA ALA A 107 11.23 -4.84 -1.70
C ALA A 107 11.84 -6.09 -1.03
N ALA A 108 11.36 -7.27 -1.41
CA ALA A 108 11.84 -8.55 -0.90
C ALA A 108 13.31 -8.86 -1.25
N SER A 109 13.83 -8.31 -2.35
CA SER A 109 15.23 -8.52 -2.75
C SER A 109 16.16 -7.44 -2.20
N LEU A 110 15.77 -6.16 -2.28
CA LEU A 110 16.61 -5.03 -1.91
C LEU A 110 16.75 -4.86 -0.40
N VAL A 111 15.66 -5.00 0.37
CA VAL A 111 15.70 -4.75 1.82
C VAL A 111 16.64 -5.73 2.54
N PRO A 112 16.56 -7.06 2.33
CA PRO A 112 17.50 -7.99 2.95
C PRO A 112 18.93 -7.79 2.45
N ALA A 113 19.12 -7.39 1.18
CA ALA A 113 20.44 -7.10 0.62
C ALA A 113 21.09 -5.90 1.32
N VAL A 114 20.35 -4.82 1.55
CA VAL A 114 20.83 -3.66 2.31
C VAL A 114 21.22 -4.07 3.73
N TRP A 115 20.41 -4.87 4.42
CA TRP A 115 20.76 -5.38 5.75
C TRP A 115 22.03 -6.23 5.76
N ALA A 116 22.23 -7.05 4.73
CA ALA A 116 23.44 -7.86 4.60
C ALA A 116 24.70 -7.02 4.37
N LEU A 117 24.59 -5.89 3.64
CA LEU A 117 25.68 -4.95 3.44
C LEU A 117 26.01 -4.17 4.72
N LEU A 118 25.00 -3.68 5.43
CA LEU A 118 25.20 -2.92 6.66
C LEU A 118 25.82 -3.74 7.81
N LYS A 119 25.60 -5.05 7.84
CA LYS A 119 26.25 -5.96 8.81
C LYS A 119 27.74 -6.22 8.52
N ARG A 120 28.25 -5.79 7.37
CA ARG A 120 29.63 -6.04 6.93
C ARG A 120 30.57 -4.84 7.11
N GLY A 121 30.08 -3.71 7.63
CA GLY A 121 30.86 -2.55 8.07
C GLY A 121 30.85 -2.44 9.58
#